data_AF-A0A2N7XU53-F1
#
_entry.id   AF-A0A2N7XU53-F1
#
_cell.length_a   1.000
_cell.length_b   1.000
_cell.length_c   1.000
_cell.angle_alpha   90.00
_cell.angle_beta   90.00
_cell.angle_gamma   90.00
#
_symmetry.space_group_name_H-M   'P 1'
#
loop_
_entity.id
_entity.type
_entity.pdbx_description
1 polymer ?
#
loop_
_entity_poly.entity_id
_entity_poly.type
_entity_poly.pdbx_seq_one_letter_code
_entity_poly.pdbx_strand_id
1 'polypeptide(L)'
;VLDAPAILVTWFLGSQSGPAIADILFGVEGPSARLPVSFPFATGQEPYYYAHKSTGRPNPPGAPLEYKAHYREAPNGARFAFGHGLTYGRIGYSALKVGDGRLAWDG
;
A
#
# COMPACT_ATOMS: atom_id res chain seq x y z
N VAL A 1 11.98 -1.86 15.06
CA VAL A 1 12.03 -1.57 13.60
C VAL A 1 11.05 -0.48 13.21
N LEU A 2 9.79 -0.53 13.65
CA LEU A 2 8.80 0.51 13.29
C LEU A 2 9.16 1.90 13.81
N ASP A 3 9.92 1.99 14.91
CA ASP A 3 10.41 3.26 15.45
C ASP A 3 11.65 3.83 14.72
N ALA A 4 12.06 3.21 13.61
CA ALA A 4 13.19 3.70 12.81
C ALA A 4 12.78 4.94 12.00
N PRO A 5 13.69 5.93 11.80
CA PRO A 5 13.41 7.10 10.97
C PRO A 5 13.14 6.78 9.50
N ALA A 6 13.69 5.65 9.01
CA ALA A 6 13.50 5.17 7.64
C ALA A 6 13.54 3.64 7.62
N ILE A 7 12.75 3.04 6.72
CA ILE A 7 12.71 1.60 6.48
C ILE A 7 12.79 1.36 4.98
N LEU A 8 13.78 0.57 4.53
CA LEU A 8 13.93 0.13 3.15
C LEU A 8 13.70 -1.38 3.07
N VAL A 9 12.65 -1.80 2.34
CA VAL A 9 12.34 -3.22 2.13
C VAL A 9 12.98 -3.67 0.82
N THR A 10 14.12 -4.35 0.91
CA THR A 10 14.93 -4.74 -0.25
C THR A 10 14.65 -6.16 -0.74
N TRP A 11 14.04 -7.01 0.10
CA TRP A 11 13.90 -8.44 -0.17
C TRP A 11 15.26 -9.10 -0.46
N PHE A 12 15.29 -10.04 -1.40
CA PHE A 12 16.48 -10.76 -1.85
C PHE A 12 16.82 -10.33 -3.29
N LEU A 13 17.86 -9.51 -3.46
CA LEU A 13 18.21 -8.90 -4.76
C LEU A 13 19.27 -9.71 -5.54
N GLY A 14 19.63 -10.90 -5.05
CA GLY A 14 20.67 -11.73 -5.65
C GLY A 14 22.10 -11.19 -5.41
N SER A 15 23.03 -11.54 -6.31
CA SER A 15 24.47 -11.30 -6.13
C SER A 15 24.86 -9.82 -6.10
N GLN A 16 24.02 -8.92 -6.64
CA GLN A 16 24.26 -7.47 -6.67
C GLN A 16 23.51 -6.72 -5.55
N SER A 17 23.08 -7.41 -4.49
CA SER A 17 22.35 -6.77 -3.37
C SER A 17 23.13 -5.61 -2.74
N GLY A 18 24.43 -5.76 -2.51
CA GLY A 18 25.27 -4.71 -1.91
C GLY A 18 25.30 -3.42 -2.73
N PRO A 19 25.80 -3.48 -3.98
CA PRO A 19 25.81 -2.31 -4.87
C PRO A 19 24.43 -1.69 -5.06
N ALA A 20 23.40 -2.49 -5.33
CA ALA A 20 22.05 -1.97 -5.58
C ALA A 20 21.45 -1.23 -4.37
N ILE A 21 21.69 -1.73 -3.15
CA ILE A 21 21.24 -1.05 -1.93
C ILE A 21 22.04 0.24 -1.70
N ALA A 22 23.36 0.23 -1.97
CA ALA A 22 24.20 1.41 -1.83
C ALA A 22 23.74 2.54 -2.76
N ASP A 23 23.43 2.23 -4.02
CA ASP A 23 22.95 3.22 -4.99
C ASP A 23 21.67 3.93 -4.51
N ILE A 24 20.76 3.17 -3.87
CA ILE A 24 19.56 3.75 -3.25
C ILE A 24 19.96 4.61 -2.04
N LEU A 25 20.72 4.07 -1.08
CA LEU A 25 21.06 4.78 0.17
C LEU A 25 21.83 6.08 -0.05
N PHE A 26 22.71 6.12 -1.06
CA PHE A 26 23.49 7.31 -1.41
C PHE A 26 22.80 8.19 -2.46
N GLY A 27 21.59 7.84 -2.90
CA GLY A 27 20.79 8.66 -3.82
C GLY A 27 21.34 8.70 -5.24
N VAL A 28 22.16 7.73 -5.63
CA VAL A 28 22.51 7.49 -7.05
C VAL A 28 21.24 7.18 -7.84
N GLU A 29 20.35 6.39 -7.23
CA GLU A 29 19.01 6.09 -7.76
C GLU A 29 17.94 6.29 -6.68
N GLY A 30 16.72 6.64 -7.11
CA GLY A 30 15.58 6.79 -6.22
C GLY A 30 14.75 5.51 -6.09
N PRO A 31 14.21 5.16 -4.90
CA PRO A 31 13.28 4.05 -4.80
C PRO A 31 11.99 4.37 -5.56
N SER A 32 11.52 3.40 -6.35
CA SER A 32 10.36 3.52 -7.22
C SER A 32 9.36 2.36 -7.08
N ALA A 33 9.75 1.29 -6.40
CA ALA A 33 8.95 0.09 -6.24
C ALA A 33 7.69 0.32 -5.37
N ARG A 34 6.65 -0.47 -5.65
CA ARG A 34 5.39 -0.52 -4.89
C ARG A 34 5.15 -1.93 -4.39
N LEU A 35 4.58 -2.06 -3.19
CA LEU A 35 4.32 -3.35 -2.56
C LEU A 35 3.32 -4.20 -3.38
N PRO A 36 3.67 -5.44 -3.77
CA PRO A 36 2.77 -6.35 -4.48
C PRO A 36 1.79 -7.07 -3.53
N VAL A 37 1.97 -6.95 -2.22
CA VAL A 37 1.13 -7.55 -1.18
C VAL A 37 0.94 -6.55 -0.04
N SER A 38 -0.20 -6.61 0.65
CA SER A 38 -0.44 -5.78 1.83
C SER A 38 0.30 -6.34 3.04
N PHE A 39 0.91 -5.49 3.85
CA PHE A 39 1.50 -5.89 5.12
C PHE A 39 0.50 -5.58 6.25
N PRO A 40 -0.03 -6.59 6.95
CA PRO A 40 -1.00 -6.38 8.03
C PRO A 40 -0.34 -5.75 9.26
N PHE A 41 -1.15 -5.23 10.18
CA PHE A 41 -0.71 -4.80 11.51
C PHE A 41 -0.32 -5.99 12.39
N ALA A 42 -1.06 -7.10 12.28
CA ALA A 42 -0.86 -8.33 13.03
C ALA A 42 -1.24 -9.57 12.21
N THR A 43 -0.64 -10.71 12.54
CA THR A 43 -0.91 -12.00 11.87
C THR A 43 -2.36 -12.44 11.98
N GLY A 44 -3.08 -12.05 13.04
CA GLY A 44 -4.51 -12.33 13.22
C GLY A 44 -5.43 -11.67 12.18
N GLN A 45 -4.91 -10.77 11.34
CA GLN A 45 -5.66 -10.23 10.21
C GLN A 45 -5.64 -11.15 8.99
N GLU A 46 -4.73 -12.11 8.92
CA GLU A 46 -4.64 -13.00 7.77
C GLU A 46 -5.86 -13.95 7.68
N PRO A 47 -6.42 -14.17 6.48
CA PRO A 47 -6.00 -13.61 5.20
C PRO A 47 -6.40 -12.14 5.00
N TYR A 48 -5.45 -11.27 4.62
CA TYR A 48 -5.73 -9.86 4.31
C TYR A 48 -5.28 -9.47 2.90
N TYR A 49 -6.18 -8.87 2.10
CA TYR A 49 -5.88 -8.42 0.74
C TYR A 49 -6.72 -7.20 0.35
N TYR A 50 -6.20 -6.38 -0.58
CA TYR A 50 -6.83 -5.10 -0.95
C TYR A 50 -8.16 -5.26 -1.71
N ALA A 51 -8.30 -6.33 -2.51
CA ALA A 51 -9.46 -6.58 -3.36
C ALA A 51 -10.58 -7.36 -2.65
N HIS A 52 -10.76 -7.14 -1.34
CA HIS A 52 -11.80 -7.81 -0.56
C HIS A 52 -13.19 -7.27 -0.87
N LYS A 53 -14.22 -8.08 -0.64
CA LYS A 53 -15.62 -7.67 -0.80
C LYS A 53 -16.01 -6.70 0.33
N SER A 54 -16.94 -5.78 0.05
CA SER A 54 -17.46 -4.82 1.05
C SER A 54 -18.17 -5.48 2.26
N THR A 55 -18.51 -6.77 2.18
CA THR A 55 -19.38 -7.50 3.13
C THR A 55 -20.82 -6.94 3.18
N GLY A 56 -21.73 -7.60 3.89
CA GLY A 56 -23.08 -7.09 4.13
C GLY A 56 -23.14 -5.97 5.19
N ARG A 57 -22.04 -5.71 5.91
CA ARG A 57 -21.97 -4.73 6.99
C ARG A 57 -20.64 -3.96 6.98
N PRO A 58 -20.30 -3.24 5.89
CA PRO A 58 -19.06 -2.48 5.83
C PRO A 58 -18.98 -1.46 6.96
N ASN A 59 -17.79 -1.31 7.53
CA ASN A 59 -17.50 -0.16 8.38
C ASN A 59 -17.29 1.08 7.50
N PRO A 60 -18.02 2.19 7.72
CA PRO A 60 -17.81 3.41 6.97
C PRO A 60 -16.42 4.03 7.27
N PRO A 61 -15.95 4.98 6.44
CA PRO A 61 -14.76 5.76 6.77
C PRO A 61 -14.88 6.43 8.14
N GLY A 62 -13.81 6.40 8.93
CA GLY A 62 -13.76 7.00 10.27
C GLY A 62 -13.62 5.96 11.38
N ALA A 63 -14.13 6.28 12.57
CA ALA A 63 -14.06 5.40 13.72
C ALA A 63 -14.88 4.11 13.51
N PRO A 64 -14.44 2.97 14.08
CA PRO A 64 -15.23 1.74 14.05
C PRO A 64 -16.60 1.93 14.70
N LEU A 65 -17.64 1.38 14.07
CA LEU A 65 -18.99 1.39 14.59
C LEU A 65 -19.40 0.00 15.07
N GLU A 66 -20.24 -0.04 16.10
CA GLU A 66 -20.81 -1.29 16.59
C GLU A 66 -21.57 -2.05 15.49
N TYR A 67 -21.52 -3.39 15.56
CA TYR A 67 -22.19 -4.29 14.63
C TYR A 67 -21.77 -4.16 13.16
N LYS A 68 -20.63 -3.52 12.86
CA LYS A 68 -19.97 -3.51 11.54
C LYS A 68 -18.81 -4.48 11.46
N ALA A 69 -18.42 -4.88 10.25
CA ALA A 69 -17.27 -5.74 10.02
C ALA A 69 -15.95 -4.99 10.29
N HIS A 70 -15.29 -5.30 11.40
CA HIS A 70 -13.96 -4.79 11.78
C HIS A 70 -13.32 -5.66 12.87
N TYR A 71 -12.01 -5.51 13.10
CA TYR A 71 -11.31 -6.13 14.22
C TYR A 71 -11.46 -5.30 15.50
N ARG A 72 -11.45 -5.97 16.66
CA ARG A 72 -11.56 -5.31 17.97
C ARG A 72 -10.26 -4.63 18.41
N GLU A 73 -9.13 -5.25 18.09
CA GLU A 73 -7.80 -4.89 18.61
C GLU A 73 -6.86 -4.33 17.54
N ALA A 74 -7.31 -4.30 16.28
CA ALA A 74 -6.53 -3.84 15.14
C ALA A 74 -7.38 -2.94 14.23
N PRO A 75 -6.77 -1.99 13.50
CA PRO A 75 -7.45 -1.29 12.42
C PRO A 75 -7.94 -2.27 11.35
N ASN A 76 -9.07 -1.96 10.69
CA ASN A 76 -9.57 -2.73 9.55
C ASN A 76 -8.84 -2.38 8.24
N GLY A 77 -7.52 -2.27 8.32
CA GLY A 77 -6.61 -1.79 7.28
C GLY A 77 -5.28 -2.54 7.32
N ALA A 78 -4.44 -2.34 6.30
CA ALA A 78 -3.05 -2.78 6.30
C ALA A 78 -2.13 -1.70 6.87
N ARG A 79 -1.04 -2.09 7.53
CA ARG A 79 0.00 -1.15 7.98
C ARG A 79 0.71 -0.53 6.78
N PHE A 80 0.97 -1.35 5.75
CA PHE A 80 1.37 -0.88 4.43
C PHE A 80 0.46 -1.55 3.40
N ALA A 81 -0.39 -0.75 2.75
CA ALA A 81 -1.35 -1.26 1.78
C ALA A 81 -0.67 -1.77 0.50
N PHE A 82 -1.37 -2.61 -0.26
CA PHE A 82 -1.01 -2.92 -1.64
C PHE A 82 -0.77 -1.62 -2.43
N GLY A 83 0.30 -1.59 -3.23
CA GLY A 83 0.69 -0.40 -3.98
C GLY A 83 1.39 0.68 -3.14
N HIS A 84 1.58 0.49 -1.83
CA HIS A 84 2.36 1.42 -1.01
C HIS A 84 3.84 1.40 -1.45
N GLY A 85 4.44 2.58 -1.51
CA GLY A 85 5.84 2.78 -1.89
C GLY A 85 6.14 4.26 -1.92
N LEU A 86 7.32 4.62 -1.43
CA LEU A 86 7.77 6.01 -1.33
C LEU A 86 8.94 6.23 -2.30
N THR A 87 9.20 7.50 -2.57
CA THR A 87 10.37 7.95 -3.33
C THR A 87 10.97 9.18 -2.64
N TYR A 88 12.16 9.62 -3.05
CA TYR A 88 12.83 10.78 -2.45
C TYR A 88 12.16 12.11 -2.81
N GLY A 89 11.48 12.17 -3.95
CA GLY A 89 10.74 13.33 -4.41
C GLY A 89 9.28 13.38 -3.92
N ARG A 90 8.60 14.48 -4.22
CA ARG A 90 7.15 14.63 -4.03
C ARG A 90 6.42 14.24 -5.30
N ILE A 91 5.33 13.49 -5.15
CA ILE A 91 4.42 13.16 -6.26
C ILE A 91 3.16 14.01 -6.13
N GLY A 92 2.82 14.74 -7.18
CA GLY A 92 1.58 15.48 -7.29
C GLY A 92 0.60 14.76 -8.22
N TYR A 93 -0.64 14.60 -7.79
CA TYR A 93 -1.73 14.12 -8.63
C TYR A 93 -2.64 15.31 -8.98
N SER A 94 -3.05 15.39 -10.24
CA SER A 94 -4.06 16.35 -10.70
C SER A 94 -5.43 15.68 -10.79
N ALA A 95 -6.47 16.48 -11.07
CA ALA A 95 -7.82 15.97 -11.26
C ALA A 95 -7.84 14.88 -12.35
N LEU A 96 -8.49 13.77 -12.06
CA LEU A 96 -8.70 12.69 -13.01
C LEU A 96 -9.52 13.22 -14.19
N LYS A 97 -8.95 13.18 -15.39
CA LYS A 97 -9.67 13.46 -16.64
C LYS A 97 -10.30 12.18 -17.16
N VAL A 98 -11.58 12.00 -16.88
CA VAL A 98 -12.42 11.03 -17.56
C VAL A 98 -13.15 11.79 -18.67
N GLY A 99 -13.35 11.18 -19.84
CA GLY A 99 -14.16 11.79 -20.91
C GLY A 99 -15.64 11.91 -20.50
N ASP A 100 -16.56 11.72 -21.45
CA ASP A 100 -18.01 11.84 -21.18
C ASP A 100 -18.59 10.75 -20.24
N GLY A 101 -17.74 9.93 -19.62
CA GLY A 101 -18.13 8.82 -18.75
C GLY A 101 -18.92 7.72 -19.49
N ARG A 102 -18.94 7.80 -20.83
CA ARG A 102 -19.64 6.89 -21.73
C ARG A 102 -18.66 6.42 -22.79
N LEU A 103 -18.64 5.10 -22.99
CA LEU A 103 -18.02 4.50 -24.16
C LEU A 103 -19.14 4.24 -25.18
N ALA A 104 -18.89 4.51 -26.46
CA ALA A 104 -19.83 4.09 -27.49
C ALA A 104 -19.90 2.56 -27.51
N TRP A 105 -21.05 2.01 -27.90
CA TRP A 105 -21.27 0.56 -27.86
C TRP A 105 -20.43 -0.18 -28.91
N ASP A 106 -19.91 0.55 -29.89
CA ASP A 106 -19.15 0.10 -31.05
C ASP A 106 -17.63 0.32 -30.94
N GLY A 107 -17.14 0.91 -29.85
CA GLY A 107 -15.72 1.22 -29.64
C GLY A 107 -15.34 2.60 -30.14
#